data_AF-M2SRQ6-F1
#
_entry.id   AF-M2SRQ6-F1
#
_cell.length_a   1.000
_cell.length_b   1.000
_cell.length_c   1.000
_cell.angle_alpha   90.00
_cell.angle_beta   90.00
_cell.angle_gamma   90.00
#
_symmetry.space_group_name_H-M   'P 1'
#
loop_
_entity.id
_entity.type
_entity.pdbx_description
1 polymer ?
#
loop_
_entity_poly.entity_id
_entity_poly.type
_entity_poly.pdbx_seq_one_letter_code
_entity_poly.pdbx_strand_id
1 'polypeptide(L)'
;MSAQNSAGIQTLLDAEREAQKIVQQAREYRTKRVKDARNEAQKEIDDYRNEKEAEYQKFEKEHSSGNQKAEEDAKKDTDAKIKEIEEIGNKSGAKVVDQLIEAVISAHPEPPKK
;
A
#
# COMPACT_ATOMS: atom_id res chain seq x y z
N MET A 1 -33.48 -50.71 61.16
CA MET A 1 -32.44 -51.02 60.16
C MET A 1 -32.73 -50.50 58.74
N SER A 2 -33.78 -49.70 58.51
CA SER A 2 -34.11 -49.17 57.16
C SER A 2 -33.65 -47.72 56.92
N ALA A 3 -33.57 -46.88 57.96
CA ALA A 3 -33.21 -45.46 57.83
C ALA A 3 -31.72 -45.21 57.50
N GLN A 4 -30.81 -46.12 57.87
CA GLN A 4 -29.38 -46.03 57.51
C GLN A 4 -29.15 -46.29 56.01
N ASN A 5 -29.96 -47.15 55.38
CA ASN A 5 -29.87 -47.41 53.95
C ASN A 5 -30.36 -46.23 53.10
N SER A 6 -31.40 -45.51 53.54
CA SER A 6 -31.89 -44.32 52.83
C SER A 6 -30.94 -43.13 52.92
N ALA A 7 -30.26 -42.94 54.06
CA ALA A 7 -29.30 -41.86 54.23
C ALA A 7 -28.04 -42.05 53.37
N GLY A 8 -27.51 -43.27 53.29
CA GLY A 8 -26.34 -43.57 52.44
C GLY A 8 -26.62 -43.40 50.94
N ILE A 9 -27.80 -43.82 50.49
CA ILE A 9 -28.22 -43.63 49.09
C ILE A 9 -28.34 -42.14 48.75
N GLN A 10 -28.89 -41.33 49.66
CA GLN A 10 -29.03 -39.90 49.45
C GLN A 10 -27.66 -39.21 49.27
N THR A 11 -26.67 -39.56 50.11
CA THR A 11 -25.30 -39.05 49.99
C THR A 11 -24.66 -39.43 48.66
N LEU A 12 -24.89 -40.65 48.16
CA LEU A 12 -24.37 -41.08 46.86
C LEU A 12 -25.04 -40.32 45.69
N LEU A 13 -26.34 -40.07 45.76
CA LEU A 13 -27.06 -39.27 44.76
C LEU A 13 -26.59 -37.81 44.73
N ASP A 14 -26.32 -37.23 45.89
CA ASP A 14 -25.79 -35.86 45.97
C ASP A 14 -24.34 -35.79 45.45
N ALA A 15 -23.50 -36.79 45.76
CA ALA A 15 -22.17 -36.91 45.19
C ALA A 15 -22.19 -37.10 43.65
N GLU A 16 -23.15 -37.87 43.12
CA GLU A 16 -23.34 -38.05 41.68
C GLU A 16 -23.71 -36.73 41.00
N ARG A 17 -24.62 -35.95 41.58
CA ARG A 17 -25.00 -34.62 41.07
C ARG A 17 -23.82 -33.66 41.08
N GLU A 18 -23.02 -33.67 42.14
CA GLU A 18 -21.84 -32.81 42.26
C GLU A 18 -20.78 -33.19 41.22
N ALA A 19 -20.50 -34.48 41.05
CA ALA A 19 -19.61 -34.98 40.01
C ALA A 19 -20.09 -34.60 38.61
N GLN A 20 -21.39 -34.76 38.31
CA GLN A 20 -21.97 -34.34 37.03
C GLN A 20 -21.79 -32.84 36.80
N LYS A 21 -22.01 -32.01 37.83
CA LYS A 21 -21.83 -30.56 37.75
C LYS A 21 -20.38 -30.17 37.45
N ILE A 22 -19.42 -30.82 38.09
CA ILE A 22 -17.98 -30.60 37.83
C ILE A 22 -17.64 -30.95 36.37
N VAL A 23 -18.13 -32.08 35.87
CA VAL A 23 -17.89 -32.49 34.47
C VAL A 23 -18.55 -31.52 33.48
N GLN A 24 -19.76 -31.05 33.75
CA GLN A 24 -20.47 -30.07 32.93
C GLN A 24 -19.67 -28.76 32.85
N GLN A 25 -19.23 -28.23 34.00
CA GLN A 25 -18.42 -27.01 34.07
C GLN A 25 -17.09 -27.16 33.31
N ALA A 26 -16.43 -28.31 33.42
CA ALA A 26 -15.19 -28.57 32.68
C ALA A 26 -15.42 -28.58 31.15
N ARG A 27 -16.55 -29.15 30.68
CA ARG A 27 -16.92 -29.15 29.26
C ARG A 27 -17.24 -27.75 28.73
N GLU A 28 -17.97 -26.96 29.52
CA GLU A 28 -18.29 -25.56 29.20
C GLU A 28 -17.01 -24.72 29.15
N TYR A 29 -16.13 -24.86 30.15
CA TYR A 29 -14.84 -24.19 30.19
C TYR A 29 -13.98 -24.52 28.97
N ARG A 30 -13.90 -25.80 28.57
CA ARG A 30 -13.18 -26.22 27.37
C ARG A 30 -13.74 -25.54 26.11
N THR A 31 -15.06 -25.57 25.95
CA THR A 31 -15.74 -24.96 24.79
C THR A 31 -15.51 -23.46 24.74
N LYS A 32 -15.62 -22.78 25.90
CA LYS A 32 -15.35 -21.35 26.02
C LYS A 32 -13.90 -21.03 25.63
N ARG A 33 -12.92 -21.77 26.17
CA ARG A 33 -11.51 -21.55 25.87
C ARG A 33 -11.15 -21.75 24.40
N VAL A 34 -11.78 -22.72 23.72
CA VAL A 34 -11.61 -22.89 22.27
C VAL A 34 -12.22 -21.72 21.49
N LYS A 35 -13.37 -21.20 21.92
CA LYS A 35 -13.99 -20.04 21.28
C LYS A 35 -13.17 -18.76 21.49
N ASP A 36 -12.69 -18.55 22.71
CA ASP A 36 -11.85 -17.41 23.07
C ASP A 36 -10.54 -17.43 22.24
N ALA A 37 -9.87 -18.58 22.15
CA ALA A 37 -8.67 -18.73 21.32
C ALA A 37 -8.91 -18.43 19.83
N ARG A 38 -10.07 -18.83 19.29
CA ARG A 38 -10.44 -18.49 17.90
C ARG A 38 -10.67 -16.99 17.72
N ASN A 39 -11.34 -16.35 18.68
CA ASN A 39 -11.60 -14.91 18.62
C ASN A 39 -10.32 -14.10 18.77
N GLU A 40 -9.40 -14.53 19.65
CA GLU A 40 -8.08 -13.91 19.82
C GLU A 40 -7.25 -14.03 18.55
N ALA A 41 -7.18 -15.22 17.94
CA ALA A 41 -6.49 -15.42 16.67
C ALA A 41 -7.09 -14.56 15.55
N GLN A 42 -8.42 -14.44 15.48
CA GLN A 42 -9.07 -13.59 14.48
C GLN A 42 -8.73 -12.11 14.69
N LYS A 43 -8.71 -11.63 15.94
CA LYS A 43 -8.27 -10.27 16.26
C LYS A 43 -6.83 -10.02 15.83
N GLU A 44 -5.93 -10.95 16.13
CA GLU A 44 -4.52 -10.82 15.76
C GLU A 44 -4.33 -10.79 14.24
N ILE A 45 -5.09 -11.58 13.50
CA ILE A 45 -5.12 -11.54 12.03
C ILE A 45 -5.62 -10.19 11.51
N ASP A 46 -6.71 -9.67 12.08
CA ASP A 46 -7.28 -8.39 11.67
C ASP A 46 -6.35 -7.22 11.99
N ASP A 47 -5.70 -7.24 13.15
CA ASP A 47 -4.70 -6.25 13.56
C ASP A 47 -3.48 -6.28 12.62
N TYR A 48 -2.96 -7.48 12.30
CA TYR A 48 -1.86 -7.64 11.34
C TYR A 48 -2.24 -7.16 9.94
N ARG A 49 -3.47 -7.44 9.50
CA ARG A 49 -3.98 -6.96 8.22
C ARG A 49 -4.07 -5.44 8.19
N ASN A 50 -4.56 -4.82 9.25
CA ASN A 50 -4.64 -3.37 9.37
C ASN A 50 -3.26 -2.71 9.38
N GLU A 51 -2.28 -3.32 10.07
CA GLU A 51 -0.90 -2.86 10.06
C GLU A 51 -0.30 -2.90 8.65
N LYS A 52 -0.46 -4.02 7.95
CA LYS A 52 0.05 -4.18 6.57
C LYS A 52 -0.64 -3.26 5.58
N GLU A 53 -1.94 -3.04 5.72
CA GLU A 53 -2.67 -2.08 4.91
C GLU A 53 -2.19 -0.64 5.18
N ALA A 54 -1.95 -0.28 6.44
CA ALA A 54 -1.40 1.03 6.78
C ALA A 54 0.02 1.24 6.24
N GLU A 55 0.87 0.21 6.32
CA GLU A 55 2.20 0.22 5.66
C GLU A 55 2.07 0.38 4.15
N TYR A 56 1.17 -0.38 3.52
CA TYR A 56 0.92 -0.30 2.07
C TYR A 56 0.46 1.10 1.65
N GLN A 57 -0.50 1.69 2.36
CA GLN A 57 -0.98 3.04 2.07
C GLN A 57 0.09 4.12 2.28
N LYS A 58 0.96 3.95 3.29
CA LYS A 58 2.12 4.84 3.46
C LYS A 58 3.10 4.70 2.30
N PHE A 59 3.43 3.46 1.94
CA PHE A 59 4.31 3.17 0.82
C PHE A 59 3.73 3.72 -0.49
N GLU A 60 2.43 3.54 -0.73
CA GLU A 60 1.73 4.07 -1.89
C GLU A 60 1.77 5.60 -1.91
N LYS A 61 1.51 6.29 -0.78
CA LYS A 61 1.62 7.76 -0.72
C LYS A 61 3.05 8.26 -0.96
N GLU A 62 4.03 7.60 -0.37
CA GLU A 62 5.44 7.96 -0.54
C GLU A 62 5.92 7.72 -1.98
N HIS A 63 5.53 6.61 -2.60
CA HIS A 63 5.99 6.22 -3.95
C HIS A 63 5.13 6.81 -5.08
N SER A 64 3.84 7.08 -4.85
CA SER A 64 3.00 7.83 -5.81
C SER A 64 3.51 9.26 -6.00
N SER A 65 4.15 9.85 -4.98
CA SER A 65 4.81 11.16 -5.09
C SER A 65 6.08 11.15 -5.95
N GLY A 66 6.64 9.96 -6.24
CA GLY A 66 7.84 9.81 -7.07
C GLY A 66 7.62 10.36 -8.49
N ASN A 67 6.42 10.14 -9.05
CA ASN A 67 6.08 10.68 -10.38
C ASN A 67 5.97 12.20 -10.36
N GLN A 68 5.42 12.79 -9.31
CA GLN A 68 5.28 14.25 -9.23
C GLN A 68 6.64 14.95 -9.12
N LYS A 69 7.56 14.43 -8.30
CA LYS A 69 8.92 14.98 -8.20
C LYS A 69 9.68 14.82 -9.52
N ALA A 70 9.63 13.66 -10.14
CA ALA A 70 10.26 13.43 -11.44
C ALA A 70 9.68 14.35 -12.52
N GLU A 71 8.37 14.60 -12.50
CA GLU A 71 7.70 15.51 -13.44
C GLU A 71 8.08 16.98 -13.17
N GLU A 72 8.15 17.41 -11.91
CA GLU A 72 8.60 18.77 -11.56
C GLU A 72 10.06 19.02 -11.94
N ASP A 73 10.95 18.05 -11.68
CA ASP A 73 12.36 18.18 -12.03
C ASP A 73 12.55 18.18 -13.55
N ALA A 74 11.85 17.30 -14.28
CA ALA A 74 11.84 17.32 -15.74
C ALA A 74 11.29 18.64 -16.32
N LYS A 75 10.25 19.22 -15.71
CA LYS A 75 9.72 20.54 -16.11
C LYS A 75 10.76 21.64 -15.91
N LYS A 76 11.43 21.69 -14.76
CA LYS A 76 12.49 22.68 -14.49
C LYS A 76 13.63 22.60 -15.50
N ASP A 77 14.10 21.39 -15.79
CA ASP A 77 15.16 21.16 -16.77
C ASP A 77 14.73 21.55 -18.19
N THR A 78 13.48 21.21 -18.55
CA THR A 78 12.91 21.58 -19.85
C THR A 78 12.78 23.10 -19.99
N ASP A 79 12.28 23.79 -18.96
CA ASP A 79 12.16 25.25 -18.96
C ASP A 79 13.53 25.94 -19.06
N ALA A 80 14.55 25.39 -18.39
CA ALA A 80 15.92 25.89 -18.51
C ALA A 80 16.46 25.70 -19.95
N LYS A 81 16.21 24.54 -20.56
CA LYS A 81 16.61 24.25 -21.94
C LYS A 81 15.86 25.11 -22.95
N ILE A 82 14.57 25.38 -22.76
CA ILE A 82 13.79 26.28 -23.61
C ILE A 82 14.39 27.67 -23.58
N LYS A 83 14.68 28.21 -22.39
CA LYS A 83 15.33 29.54 -22.27
C LYS A 83 16.69 29.58 -22.97
N GLU A 84 17.50 28.54 -22.82
CA GLU A 84 18.78 28.43 -23.52
C GLU A 84 18.59 28.45 -25.06
N ILE A 85 17.62 27.69 -25.57
CA ILE A 85 17.28 27.65 -27.01
C ILE A 85 16.78 29.01 -27.49
N GLU A 86 15.91 29.69 -26.74
CA GLU A 86 15.40 31.02 -27.07
C GLU A 86 16.54 32.05 -27.12
N GLU A 87 17.47 32.02 -26.16
CA GLU A 87 18.64 32.89 -26.18
C GLU A 87 19.55 32.63 -27.39
N ILE A 88 19.82 31.36 -27.71
CA ILE A 88 20.61 30.98 -28.89
C ILE A 88 19.89 31.42 -30.17
N GLY A 89 18.57 31.19 -30.27
CA GLY A 89 17.73 31.60 -31.38
C GLY A 89 17.74 33.12 -31.58
N ASN A 90 17.65 33.90 -30.51
CA ASN A 90 17.75 35.36 -30.58
C ASN A 90 19.15 35.84 -31.01
N LYS A 91 20.22 35.19 -30.54
CA LYS A 91 21.61 35.54 -30.90
C LYS A 91 21.98 35.17 -32.34
N SER A 92 21.48 34.02 -32.81
CA SER A 92 21.81 33.46 -34.13
C SER A 92 20.81 33.83 -35.22
N GLY A 93 19.57 34.16 -34.85
CA GLY A 93 18.47 34.43 -35.77
C GLY A 93 18.77 35.55 -36.75
N ALA A 94 19.31 36.68 -36.28
CA ALA A 94 19.71 37.78 -37.15
C ALA A 94 20.74 37.35 -38.21
N LYS A 95 21.76 36.58 -37.78
CA LYS A 95 22.81 36.07 -38.69
C LYS A 95 22.24 35.08 -39.72
N VAL A 96 21.33 34.20 -39.31
CA VAL A 96 20.70 33.24 -40.21
C VAL A 96 19.80 33.95 -41.23
N VAL A 97 19.04 34.96 -40.80
CA VAL A 97 18.23 35.79 -41.70
C VAL A 97 19.10 36.49 -42.74
N ASP A 98 20.21 37.10 -42.32
CA ASP A 98 21.15 37.76 -43.24
C ASP A 98 21.76 36.76 -44.22
N GLN A 99 22.20 35.58 -43.76
CA GLN A 99 22.74 34.51 -44.62
C GLN A 99 21.71 33.99 -45.62
N LEU A 100 20.44 33.84 -45.21
CA LEU A 100 19.37 33.40 -46.11
C LEU A 100 19.06 34.47 -47.17
N ILE A 101 19.04 35.75 -46.79
CA ILE A 101 18.85 36.87 -47.72
C ILE A 101 20.02 36.91 -48.71
N GLU A 102 21.26 36.79 -48.24
CA GLU A 102 22.45 36.77 -49.10
C GLU A 102 22.43 35.57 -50.07
N ALA A 103 22.09 34.37 -49.60
CA ALA A 103 21.98 33.19 -50.44
C ALA A 103 20.90 33.31 -51.53
N VAL A 104 19.76 33.95 -51.22
CA VAL A 104 18.67 34.16 -52.19
C VAL A 104 19.03 35.25 -53.21
N ILE A 105 19.76 36.29 -52.80
CA ILE A 105 20.15 37.40 -53.68
C ILE A 105 21.40 37.04 -54.52
N SER A 106 22.30 36.18 -54.01
CA SER A 106 23.49 35.76 -54.74
C SER A 106 23.13 34.69 -55.79
N ALA A 107 22.80 35.14 -57.00
CA ALA A 107 22.65 34.24 -58.13
C ALA A 107 24.03 33.67 -58.51
N HIS A 108 24.22 32.37 -58.28
CA HIS A 108 25.36 31.60 -58.79
C HIS A 108 24.91 30.71 -59.96
N PRO A 109 24.78 31.26 -61.18
CA PRO A 109 24.39 30.48 -62.34
C PRO A 109 25.51 29.51 -62.71
N GLU A 110 25.28 28.22 -62.48
CA GLU A 110 26.13 27.17 -63.04
C GLU A 110 25.61 26.77 -64.44
N PRO A 111 26.51 26.63 -65.44
CA PRO A 111 26.11 26.06 -66.71
C PRO A 111 25.70 24.60 -66.53
N PRO A 112 24.65 24.13 -67.24
CA PRO A 112 24.19 22.75 -67.14
C PRO A 112 25.35 21.81 -67.52
N LYS A 113 25.67 20.88 -66.62
CA LYS A 113 26.69 19.86 -66.86
C LYS A 113 26.23 18.99 -68.04
N LYS A 114 27.09 18.89 -69.07
CA LYS A 114 26.88 18.03 -70.24
C LYS A 114 26.90 16.56 -69.87
#